data_AF-A0A096P8X0-F1
#
_entry.id   AF-A0A096P8X0-F1
#
_cell.length_a   1.000
_cell.length_b   1.000
_cell.length_c   1.000
_cell.angle_alpha   90.00
_cell.angle_beta   90.00
_cell.angle_gamma   90.00
#
_symmetry.space_group_name_H-M   'P 1'
#
loop_
_entity.id
_entity.type
_entity.pdbx_description
1 polymer ?
#
loop_
_entity_poly.entity_id
_entity_poly.type
_entity_poly.pdbx_seq_one_letter_code
_entity_poly.pdbx_strand_id
1 'polypeptide(L)'
;MSVSLRVPAAVARASPRSARARVGRRRSSHPARSSATSGTSSTATTEDGKPAPPELASEIGVDYEPFRALLEAGEWEKADDEHRRLMCVLAGEEAEDREWVYFTEVDNMPVTDLRTIDALWKYYSNGRFGFSVQRKIWIGQKRQWAKFFKKIDWTTGENGDYRKFPQEFQWRADAAQGHMPLTNALRGTQLLAALLEHPAFGPGLPERTSEGSFYEGTASRETPVRFEMPTVGGVLDVAVRFGKFGVLFAQELMK
;
A
#
# COMPACT_ATOMS: atom_id res chain seq x y z
N MET A 1 58.04 -24.60 -13.24
CA MET A 1 58.76 -24.00 -12.10
C MET A 1 57.86 -24.09 -10.89
N SER A 2 58.14 -25.06 -10.02
CA SER A 2 57.53 -25.25 -8.71
C SER A 2 58.03 -24.17 -7.75
N VAL A 3 57.17 -23.62 -6.89
CA VAL A 3 57.47 -23.44 -5.45
C VAL A 3 56.16 -23.50 -4.66
N SER A 4 56.01 -24.57 -3.88
CA SER A 4 55.11 -24.69 -2.73
C SER A 4 55.68 -23.93 -1.54
N LEU A 5 54.83 -23.35 -0.68
CA LEU A 5 55.12 -23.25 0.76
C LEU A 5 53.83 -23.31 1.59
N ARG A 6 53.88 -24.19 2.60
CA ARG A 6 52.84 -24.59 3.54
C ARG A 6 52.91 -23.74 4.84
N VAL A 7 51.73 -23.42 5.41
CA VAL A 7 51.20 -23.73 6.79
C VAL A 7 52.20 -23.53 7.98
N PRO A 8 51.84 -22.95 9.17
CA PRO A 8 50.75 -23.45 10.02
C PRO A 8 50.02 -22.51 11.01
N ALA A 9 48.99 -23.13 11.62
CA ALA A 9 48.11 -22.69 12.70
C ALA A 9 48.80 -22.51 14.07
N ALA A 10 48.17 -21.73 14.95
CA ALA A 10 48.42 -21.78 16.39
C ALA A 10 47.13 -21.61 17.20
N VAL A 11 46.97 -22.54 18.14
CA VAL A 11 45.95 -22.68 19.19
C VAL A 11 46.38 -21.89 20.42
N ALA A 12 45.44 -21.28 21.17
CA ALA A 12 45.64 -21.01 22.59
C ALA A 12 44.32 -21.02 23.38
N ARG A 13 44.19 -22.03 24.24
CA ARG A 13 43.26 -22.12 25.38
C ARG A 13 43.76 -21.26 26.54
N ALA A 14 42.87 -20.73 27.39
CA ALA A 14 42.80 -21.06 28.83
C ALA A 14 41.87 -20.09 29.60
N SER A 15 40.91 -20.67 30.31
CA SER A 15 40.28 -20.09 31.51
C SER A 15 41.21 -20.16 32.72
N PRO A 16 40.87 -19.50 33.83
CA PRO A 16 40.73 -20.26 35.07
C PRO A 16 39.49 -19.94 35.91
N ARG A 17 39.15 -20.97 36.70
CA ARG A 17 38.07 -21.15 37.69
C ARG A 17 38.27 -20.29 38.97
N SER A 18 37.19 -19.71 39.48
CA SER A 18 36.45 -20.06 40.72
C SER A 18 37.00 -19.54 42.06
N ALA A 19 36.18 -18.76 42.77
CA ALA A 19 36.09 -18.81 44.23
C ALA A 19 34.68 -18.39 44.69
N ARG A 20 34.33 -18.89 45.87
CA ARG A 20 32.99 -19.22 46.38
C ARG A 20 32.60 -18.31 47.56
N ALA A 21 31.33 -18.41 47.97
CA ALA A 21 30.68 -17.96 49.21
C ALA A 21 29.90 -16.64 49.08
N ARG A 22 28.74 -16.43 49.70
CA ARG A 22 28.10 -17.11 50.84
C ARG A 22 26.59 -16.78 50.84
N VAL A 23 25.82 -17.70 51.41
CA VAL A 23 24.38 -17.61 51.70
C VAL A 23 24.06 -16.45 52.65
N GLY A 24 22.97 -15.72 52.38
CA GLY A 24 22.31 -14.80 53.31
C GLY A 24 20.85 -14.61 52.91
N ARG A 25 19.93 -15.15 53.72
CA ARG A 25 18.48 -15.21 53.53
C ARG A 25 17.81 -14.10 54.37
N ARG A 26 16.62 -13.65 53.92
CA ARG A 26 15.60 -12.76 54.57
C ARG A 26 15.75 -11.28 54.17
N ARG A 27 14.70 -10.48 53.92
CA ARG A 27 13.25 -10.56 54.25
C ARG A 27 12.48 -9.61 53.31
N SER A 28 11.19 -9.89 53.15
CA SER A 28 10.15 -9.17 52.40
C SER A 28 9.87 -7.73 52.85
N SER A 29 9.61 -6.82 51.91
CA SER A 29 8.51 -5.83 51.95
C SER A 29 8.30 -5.16 50.58
N HIS A 30 7.04 -5.14 50.10
CA HIS A 30 6.53 -4.34 48.96
C HIS A 30 6.19 -2.90 49.43
N PRO A 31 5.69 -1.99 48.57
CA PRO A 31 6.27 -1.46 47.34
C PRO A 31 6.31 0.09 47.36
N ALA A 32 7.27 0.71 46.67
CA ALA A 32 7.26 2.16 46.44
C ALA A 32 7.06 2.47 44.95
N ARG A 33 5.99 3.23 44.72
CA ARG A 33 5.49 3.82 43.49
C ARG A 33 6.47 4.86 42.94
N SER A 34 6.96 4.65 41.72
CA SER A 34 7.61 5.67 40.88
C SER A 34 7.25 5.34 39.42
N SER A 35 6.19 5.97 38.90
CA SER A 35 6.27 7.16 38.04
C SER A 35 6.87 6.84 36.67
N ALA A 36 5.97 6.88 35.69
CA ALA A 36 6.22 6.71 34.27
C ALA A 36 7.42 7.52 33.79
N THR A 37 8.37 6.82 33.17
CA THR A 37 9.35 7.46 32.29
C THR A 37 8.64 7.77 30.99
N SER A 38 8.25 9.04 30.84
CA SER A 38 7.90 9.66 29.57
C SER A 38 9.06 9.44 28.59
N GLY A 39 8.82 8.67 27.54
CA GLY A 39 9.69 8.61 26.38
C GLY A 39 9.71 9.98 25.73
N THR A 40 10.82 10.69 25.90
CA THR A 40 11.12 11.94 25.20
C THR A 40 11.39 11.61 23.74
N SER A 41 10.37 11.77 22.89
CA SER A 41 10.55 11.84 21.44
C SER A 41 11.33 13.12 21.13
N SER A 42 12.61 12.95 20.80
CA SER A 42 13.49 14.06 20.40
C SER A 42 13.13 14.46 18.97
N THR A 43 12.44 15.59 18.79
CA THR A 43 12.29 16.24 17.49
C THR A 43 13.60 16.91 17.11
N ALA A 44 14.40 16.23 16.28
CA ALA A 44 15.54 16.84 15.62
C ALA A 44 15.05 17.91 14.63
N THR A 45 15.36 19.16 14.92
CA THR A 45 15.04 20.31 14.06
C THR A 45 16.35 20.74 13.41
N THR A 46 16.42 20.78 12.08
CA THR A 46 17.57 21.35 11.36
C THR A 46 17.59 22.88 11.48
N GLU A 47 18.75 23.50 11.30
CA GLU A 47 19.03 24.93 11.57
C GLU A 47 18.10 25.92 10.83
N ASP A 48 17.39 25.48 9.79
CA ASP A 48 16.42 26.27 9.00
C ASP A 48 14.95 26.16 9.46
N GLY A 49 14.67 25.55 10.61
CA GLY A 49 13.29 25.39 11.11
C GLY A 49 12.42 24.40 10.32
N LYS A 50 12.97 23.78 9.27
CA LYS A 50 12.38 22.64 8.57
C LYS A 50 12.58 21.36 9.42
N PRO A 51 11.59 20.45 9.48
CA PRO A 51 11.82 19.13 10.07
C PRO A 51 13.01 18.44 9.38
N ALA A 52 13.78 17.64 10.13
CA ALA A 52 14.86 16.86 9.53
C ALA A 52 14.32 15.90 8.44
N PRO A 53 15.12 15.60 7.40
CA PRO A 53 14.72 14.63 6.37
C PRO A 53 14.41 13.25 6.98
N PRO A 54 13.49 12.47 6.37
CA PRO A 54 13.17 11.12 6.83
C PRO A 54 14.37 10.18 6.75
N GLU A 55 14.44 9.22 7.67
CA GLU A 55 15.40 8.13 7.62
C GLU A 55 15.08 7.18 6.44
N LEU A 56 16.13 6.73 5.74
CA LEU A 56 16.03 5.79 4.61
C LEU A 56 16.11 4.34 5.11
N ALA A 57 15.15 3.94 5.94
CA ALA A 57 15.14 2.60 6.53
C ALA A 57 14.60 1.55 5.52
N SER A 58 15.19 0.35 5.53
CA SER A 58 14.75 -0.79 4.72
C SER A 58 14.94 -2.10 5.49
N GLU A 59 13.97 -3.01 5.41
CA GLU A 59 14.06 -4.37 5.93
C GLU A 59 14.79 -5.32 4.96
N ILE A 60 14.79 -4.99 3.67
CA ILE A 60 15.33 -5.83 2.60
C ILE A 60 16.56 -5.21 1.91
N GLY A 61 17.06 -4.08 2.41
CA GLY A 61 18.28 -3.44 1.92
C GLY A 61 18.11 -2.65 0.62
N VAL A 62 16.91 -2.14 0.35
CA VAL A 62 16.62 -1.29 -0.80
C VAL A 62 17.27 0.09 -0.63
N ASP A 63 17.91 0.56 -1.70
CA ASP A 63 18.46 1.91 -1.78
C ASP A 63 17.38 2.92 -2.19
N TYR A 64 17.04 3.82 -1.27
CA TYR A 64 16.07 4.89 -1.47
C TYR A 64 16.70 6.23 -1.87
N GLU A 65 18.03 6.31 -1.99
CA GLU A 65 18.73 7.53 -2.39
C GLU A 65 18.27 8.10 -3.73
N PRO A 66 18.11 7.28 -4.81
CA PRO A 66 17.62 7.79 -6.09
C PRO A 66 16.22 8.40 -5.98
N PHE A 67 15.33 7.71 -5.25
CA PHE A 67 13.97 8.18 -5.02
C PHE A 67 13.93 9.47 -4.21
N ARG A 68 14.76 9.59 -3.16
CA ARG A 68 14.92 10.82 -2.39
C ARG A 68 15.39 11.98 -3.25
N ALA A 69 16.42 11.77 -4.07
CA ALA A 69 16.98 12.81 -4.93
C ALA A 69 15.97 13.35 -5.94
N LEU A 70 15.14 12.48 -6.53
CA LEU A 70 14.06 12.89 -7.44
C LEU A 70 13.00 13.74 -6.75
N LEU A 71 12.57 13.35 -5.55
CA LEU A 71 11.61 14.11 -4.75
C LEU A 71 12.17 15.47 -4.30
N GLU A 72 13.44 15.51 -3.90
CA GLU A 72 14.13 16.73 -3.50
C GLU A 72 14.27 17.73 -4.66
N ALA A 73 14.56 17.22 -5.85
CA ALA A 73 14.62 18.02 -7.07
C ALA A 73 13.22 18.49 -7.56
N GLY A 74 12.13 17.97 -7.00
CA GLY A 74 10.77 18.26 -7.46
C GLY A 74 10.44 17.61 -8.81
N GLU A 75 11.17 16.57 -9.20
CA GLU A 75 10.97 15.80 -10.43
C GLU A 75 9.85 14.77 -10.23
N TRP A 76 8.62 15.25 -10.02
CA TRP A 76 7.48 14.45 -9.55
C TRP A 76 7.12 13.27 -10.44
N GLU A 77 7.19 13.43 -11.76
CA GLU A 77 6.90 12.35 -12.72
C GLU A 77 7.93 11.22 -12.60
N LYS A 78 9.23 11.56 -12.60
CA LYS A 78 10.30 10.58 -12.41
C LYS A 78 10.26 9.92 -11.04
N ALA A 79 9.88 10.67 -10.01
CA ALA A 79 9.69 10.13 -8.67
C ALA A 79 8.55 9.11 -8.63
N ASP A 80 7.45 9.34 -9.36
CA ASP A 80 6.35 8.37 -9.49
C ASP A 80 6.78 7.13 -10.28
N ASP A 81 7.58 7.29 -11.33
CA ASP A 81 8.17 6.16 -12.07
C ASP A 81 9.07 5.30 -11.18
N GLU A 82 9.97 5.93 -10.42
CA GLU A 82 10.83 5.22 -9.47
C GLU A 82 10.01 4.60 -8.33
N HIS A 83 8.97 5.27 -7.85
CA HIS A 83 8.04 4.70 -6.87
C HIS A 83 7.40 3.41 -7.41
N ARG A 84 6.97 3.40 -8.67
CA ARG A 84 6.34 2.24 -9.31
C ARG A 84 7.33 1.08 -9.48
N ARG A 85 8.60 1.37 -9.79
CA ARG A 85 9.69 0.38 -9.79
C ARG A 85 9.90 -0.19 -8.38
N LEU A 86 9.98 0.67 -7.36
CA LEU A 86 10.14 0.26 -5.96
C LEU A 86 8.99 -0.63 -5.50
N MET A 87 7.73 -0.34 -5.87
CA MET A 87 6.60 -1.21 -5.56
C MET A 87 6.77 -2.63 -6.11
N CYS A 88 7.39 -2.79 -7.29
CA CYS A 88 7.70 -4.11 -7.84
C CYS A 88 8.80 -4.80 -7.02
N VAL A 89 9.88 -4.08 -6.68
CA VAL A 89 10.95 -4.61 -5.81
C VAL A 89 10.42 -5.09 -4.46
N LEU A 90 9.51 -4.32 -3.84
CA LEU A 90 8.92 -4.69 -2.56
C LEU A 90 7.97 -5.90 -2.66
N ALA A 91 7.39 -6.14 -3.83
CA ALA A 91 6.54 -7.31 -4.09
C ALA A 91 7.35 -8.58 -4.41
N GLY A 92 8.62 -8.44 -4.80
CA GLY A 92 9.56 -9.53 -5.06
C GLY A 92 9.90 -9.74 -6.54
N GLU A 93 10.80 -10.69 -6.81
CA GLU A 93 11.41 -10.93 -8.13
C GLU A 93 10.38 -11.14 -9.25
N GLU A 94 9.32 -11.92 -9.00
CA GLU A 94 8.26 -12.15 -9.99
C GLU A 94 7.53 -10.86 -10.39
N ALA A 95 7.46 -9.86 -9.49
CA ALA A 95 6.86 -8.56 -9.74
C ALA A 95 7.76 -7.63 -10.52
N GLU A 96 9.06 -7.70 -10.26
CA GLU A 96 10.09 -7.00 -11.02
C GLU A 96 10.08 -7.45 -12.48
N ASP A 97 10.06 -8.77 -12.73
CA ASP A 97 10.08 -9.33 -14.09
C ASP A 97 8.89 -8.91 -14.96
N ARG A 98 7.71 -8.80 -14.35
CA ARG A 98 6.48 -8.41 -15.08
C ARG A 98 6.20 -6.91 -15.05
N GLU A 99 6.89 -6.15 -14.22
CA GLU A 99 6.74 -4.69 -14.04
C GLU A 99 5.37 -4.24 -13.50
N TRP A 100 4.69 -5.10 -12.72
CA TRP A 100 3.47 -4.72 -12.00
C TRP A 100 3.18 -5.64 -10.81
N VAL A 101 2.37 -5.14 -9.87
CA VAL A 101 2.08 -5.81 -8.59
C VAL A 101 0.65 -6.35 -8.55
N TYR A 102 0.48 -7.57 -8.05
CA TYR A 102 -0.83 -8.12 -7.68
C TYR A 102 -1.22 -7.68 -6.27
N PHE A 103 -2.53 -7.51 -6.04
CA PHE A 103 -3.03 -7.09 -4.73
C PHE A 103 -2.69 -8.09 -3.60
N THR A 104 -2.52 -9.37 -3.92
CA THR A 104 -2.16 -10.43 -2.95
C THR A 104 -0.71 -10.34 -2.47
N GLU A 105 0.17 -9.66 -3.20
CA GLU A 105 1.58 -9.53 -2.85
C GLU A 105 1.82 -8.37 -1.89
N VAL A 106 0.87 -7.42 -1.84
CA VAL A 106 0.92 -6.27 -0.96
C VAL A 106 0.99 -6.70 0.51
N ASP A 107 0.33 -7.79 0.88
CA ASP A 107 0.34 -8.31 2.25
C ASP A 107 1.73 -8.75 2.73
N ASN A 108 2.63 -9.07 1.80
CA ASN A 108 4.01 -9.50 2.10
C ASN A 108 5.02 -8.34 2.00
N MET A 109 4.59 -7.14 1.59
CA MET A 109 5.50 -6.00 1.47
C MET A 109 6.01 -5.55 2.84
N PRO A 110 7.32 -5.30 2.98
CA PRO A 110 7.87 -4.90 4.27
C PRO A 110 7.29 -3.57 4.78
N VAL A 111 6.93 -3.54 6.06
CA VAL A 111 6.25 -2.40 6.67
C VAL A 111 7.17 -1.19 6.74
N THR A 112 8.46 -1.40 7.07
CA THR A 112 9.46 -0.33 7.16
C THR A 112 9.65 0.35 5.82
N ASP A 113 9.81 -0.42 4.75
CA ASP A 113 10.00 0.07 3.39
C ASP A 113 8.84 0.92 2.89
N LEU A 114 7.60 0.43 3.05
CA LEU A 114 6.41 1.21 2.70
C LEU A 114 6.29 2.50 3.53
N ARG A 115 6.70 2.48 4.80
CA ARG A 115 6.73 3.69 5.65
C ARG A 115 7.80 4.68 5.18
N THR A 116 8.97 4.20 4.76
CA THR A 116 10.04 5.04 4.22
C THR A 116 9.56 5.76 2.97
N ILE A 117 8.97 5.04 2.01
CA ILE A 117 8.42 5.61 0.78
C ILE A 117 7.35 6.66 1.08
N ASP A 118 6.40 6.37 1.97
CA ASP A 118 5.34 7.32 2.35
C ASP A 118 5.88 8.53 3.13
N ALA A 119 6.90 8.35 3.98
CA ALA A 119 7.54 9.45 4.70
C ALA A 119 8.25 10.41 3.75
N LEU A 120 8.95 9.88 2.74
CA LEU A 120 9.60 10.69 1.70
C LEU A 120 8.58 11.48 0.88
N TRP A 121 7.54 10.82 0.37
CA TRP A 121 6.44 11.50 -0.33
C TRP A 121 5.87 12.66 0.48
N LYS A 122 5.55 12.44 1.76
CA LYS A 122 5.00 13.49 2.63
C LYS A 122 6.01 14.61 2.89
N TYR A 123 7.27 14.28 3.15
CA TYR A 123 8.26 15.28 3.53
C TYR A 123 8.49 16.30 2.40
N TYR A 124 8.74 15.82 1.18
CA TYR A 124 9.04 16.69 0.05
C TYR A 124 7.80 17.38 -0.52
N SER A 125 6.60 16.81 -0.32
CA SER A 125 5.34 17.43 -0.76
C SER A 125 4.67 18.33 0.27
N ASN A 126 5.33 18.63 1.40
CA ASN A 126 4.72 19.36 2.52
C ASN A 126 3.41 18.72 3.03
N GLY A 127 3.40 17.39 3.14
CA GLY A 127 2.30 16.58 3.65
C GLY A 127 1.14 16.38 2.66
N ARG A 128 1.33 16.67 1.37
CA ARG A 128 0.26 16.60 0.37
C ARG A 128 0.14 15.26 -0.32
N PHE A 129 1.25 14.53 -0.50
CA PHE A 129 1.33 13.27 -1.25
C PHE A 129 1.71 12.10 -0.35
N GLY A 130 1.43 10.88 -0.81
CA GLY A 130 1.71 9.62 -0.10
C GLY A 130 0.46 8.77 0.16
N PHE A 131 0.65 7.46 0.34
CA PHE A 131 -0.42 6.51 0.57
C PHE A 131 -1.16 6.75 1.89
N SER A 132 -0.49 7.20 2.94
CA SER A 132 -1.15 7.56 4.20
C SER A 132 -2.06 8.79 4.05
N VAL A 133 -1.72 9.71 3.14
CA VAL A 133 -2.57 10.85 2.80
C VAL A 133 -3.79 10.38 2.00
N GLN A 134 -3.57 9.57 0.97
CA GLN A 134 -4.64 8.95 0.19
C GLN A 134 -5.58 8.12 1.07
N ARG A 135 -5.05 7.31 1.99
CA ARG A 135 -5.83 6.52 2.95
C ARG A 135 -6.77 7.38 3.78
N LYS A 136 -6.27 8.49 4.34
CA LYS A 136 -7.10 9.44 5.11
C LYS A 136 -8.23 10.02 4.26
N ILE A 137 -7.94 10.39 3.02
CA ILE A 137 -8.96 10.92 2.10
C ILE A 137 -9.99 9.83 1.78
N TRP A 138 -9.55 8.63 1.44
CA TRP A 138 -10.40 7.50 1.08
C TRP A 138 -11.35 7.09 2.22
N ILE A 139 -10.84 7.01 3.45
CA ILE A 139 -11.66 6.78 4.66
C ILE A 139 -12.65 7.94 4.84
N GLY A 140 -12.20 9.19 4.68
CA GLY A 140 -13.07 10.38 4.74
C GLY A 140 -14.18 10.38 3.70
N GLN A 141 -13.97 9.73 2.55
CA GLN A 141 -14.99 9.49 1.51
C GLN A 141 -15.82 8.22 1.75
N LYS A 142 -15.82 7.67 2.96
CA LYS A 142 -16.53 6.43 3.33
C LYS A 142 -16.15 5.25 2.42
N ARG A 143 -14.90 5.19 1.99
CA ARG A 143 -14.34 4.16 1.10
C ARG A 143 -15.02 4.09 -0.29
N GLN A 144 -15.70 5.16 -0.71
CA GLN A 144 -16.34 5.24 -2.03
C GLN A 144 -15.33 5.71 -3.09
N TRP A 145 -14.99 4.83 -4.04
CA TRP A 145 -13.97 5.08 -5.08
C TRP A 145 -14.27 6.30 -5.95
N ALA A 146 -15.50 6.47 -6.43
CA ALA A 146 -15.86 7.60 -7.29
C ALA A 146 -15.64 8.96 -6.60
N LYS A 147 -15.98 9.08 -5.31
CA LYS A 147 -15.76 10.29 -4.52
C LYS A 147 -14.28 10.50 -4.22
N PHE A 148 -13.57 9.42 -3.92
CA PHE A 148 -12.14 9.45 -3.67
C PHE A 148 -11.36 9.92 -4.90
N PHE A 149 -11.59 9.31 -6.08
CA PHE A 149 -10.91 9.70 -7.32
C PHE A 149 -11.19 11.15 -7.72
N LYS A 150 -12.43 11.62 -7.54
CA LYS A 150 -12.75 13.04 -7.73
C LYS A 150 -12.00 13.95 -6.75
N LYS A 151 -11.80 13.51 -5.50
CA LYS A 151 -11.16 14.30 -4.44
C LYS A 151 -9.65 14.43 -4.62
N ILE A 152 -8.98 13.38 -5.11
CA ILE A 152 -7.55 13.38 -5.45
C ILE A 152 -7.26 13.80 -6.89
N ASP A 153 -8.30 14.22 -7.62
CA ASP A 153 -8.21 14.72 -8.99
C ASP A 153 -7.67 13.69 -10.00
N TRP A 154 -8.14 12.43 -9.91
CA TRP A 154 -7.85 11.37 -10.89
C TRP A 154 -8.93 11.21 -11.96
N THR A 155 -10.08 11.87 -11.79
CA THR A 155 -11.15 11.95 -12.78
C THR A 155 -11.35 13.38 -13.23
N THR A 156 -11.78 13.55 -14.48
CA THR A 156 -12.04 14.83 -15.12
C THR A 156 -13.48 14.93 -15.63
N GLY A 157 -13.93 16.16 -15.85
CA GLY A 157 -15.25 16.46 -16.41
C GLY A 157 -16.43 16.17 -15.47
N GLU A 158 -17.63 16.48 -15.96
CA GLU A 158 -18.88 16.20 -15.24
C GLU A 158 -19.23 14.70 -15.25
N ASN A 159 -18.77 13.98 -16.27
CA ASN A 159 -19.00 12.55 -16.47
C ASN A 159 -18.10 11.66 -15.61
N GLY A 160 -17.03 12.21 -15.02
CA GLY A 160 -16.12 11.47 -14.16
C GLY A 160 -15.17 10.53 -14.91
N ASP A 161 -14.78 10.89 -16.13
CA ASP A 161 -13.84 10.11 -16.94
C ASP A 161 -12.45 10.08 -16.27
N TYR A 162 -11.75 8.95 -16.32
CA TYR A 162 -10.40 8.86 -15.79
C TYR A 162 -9.42 9.70 -16.61
N ARG A 163 -8.50 10.38 -15.91
CA ARG A 163 -7.40 11.09 -16.55
C ARG A 163 -6.49 10.13 -17.31
N LYS A 164 -6.06 10.53 -18.50
CA LYS A 164 -5.14 9.75 -19.34
C LYS A 164 -3.70 9.90 -18.85
N PHE A 165 -3.10 8.78 -18.52
CA PHE A 165 -1.69 8.71 -18.18
C PHE A 165 -0.81 8.81 -19.45
N PRO A 166 0.34 9.50 -19.40
CA PRO A 166 0.81 10.40 -18.32
C PRO A 166 0.31 11.86 -18.47
N GLN A 167 -0.18 12.28 -19.65
CA GLN A 167 -0.26 13.70 -20.00
C GLN A 167 -1.33 14.50 -19.24
N GLU A 168 -2.38 13.87 -18.72
CA GLU A 168 -3.47 14.57 -18.03
C GLU A 168 -3.28 14.65 -16.50
N PHE A 169 -2.23 14.02 -15.97
CA PHE A 169 -1.85 14.08 -14.55
C PHE A 169 -1.03 15.32 -14.24
N GLN A 170 -1.10 15.78 -12.99
CA GLN A 170 -0.48 17.03 -12.55
C GLN A 170 0.82 16.75 -11.78
N TRP A 171 1.95 16.78 -12.50
CA TRP A 171 3.30 16.57 -11.96
C TRP A 171 3.86 17.85 -11.31
N ARG A 172 3.20 18.34 -10.26
CA ARG A 172 3.52 19.60 -9.60
C ARG A 172 3.23 19.56 -8.11
N ALA A 173 3.98 20.33 -7.33
CA ALA A 173 3.87 20.36 -5.87
C ALA A 173 2.51 20.88 -5.36
N ASP A 174 1.81 21.69 -6.16
CA ASP A 174 0.50 22.27 -5.83
C ASP A 174 -0.70 21.42 -6.29
N ALA A 175 -0.46 20.24 -6.88
CA ALA A 175 -1.51 19.30 -7.27
C ALA A 175 -2.41 18.91 -6.07
N ALA A 176 -3.59 18.37 -6.37
CA ALA A 176 -4.59 18.02 -5.36
C ALA A 176 -3.99 17.13 -4.25
N GLN A 177 -4.50 17.27 -3.03
CA GLN A 177 -4.02 16.44 -1.92
C GLN A 177 -4.29 14.96 -2.22
N GLY A 178 -3.27 14.12 -2.08
CA GLY A 178 -3.32 12.69 -2.41
C GLY A 178 -3.22 12.39 -3.90
N HIS A 179 -2.93 13.38 -4.77
CA HIS A 179 -2.82 13.15 -6.22
C HIS A 179 -1.72 12.14 -6.57
N MET A 180 -0.61 12.14 -5.83
CA MET A 180 0.51 11.21 -5.97
C MET A 180 0.77 10.44 -4.67
N PRO A 181 1.38 9.25 -4.74
CA PRO A 181 1.76 8.51 -5.95
C PRO A 181 0.57 7.91 -6.71
N LEU A 182 0.76 7.58 -7.99
CA LEU A 182 -0.26 6.92 -8.80
C LEU A 182 -0.31 5.42 -8.54
N THR A 183 -1.50 4.83 -8.71
CA THR A 183 -1.68 3.39 -8.74
C THR A 183 -2.61 3.05 -9.89
N ASN A 184 -2.18 2.16 -10.77
CA ASN A 184 -2.94 1.79 -11.95
C ASN A 184 -4.27 1.10 -11.55
N ALA A 185 -5.38 1.77 -11.80
CA ALA A 185 -6.73 1.27 -11.52
C ALA A 185 -7.44 0.67 -12.75
N LEU A 186 -6.77 0.53 -13.90
CA LEU A 186 -7.35 -0.06 -15.13
C LEU A 186 -7.79 -1.52 -14.92
N ARG A 187 -7.15 -2.23 -13.99
CA ARG A 187 -7.47 -3.62 -13.61
C ARG A 187 -8.37 -3.71 -12.37
N GLY A 188 -9.00 -2.60 -12.00
CA GLY A 188 -9.81 -2.46 -10.79
C GLY A 188 -9.05 -1.87 -9.61
N THR A 189 -9.76 -1.69 -8.50
CA THR A 189 -9.27 -0.96 -7.32
C THR A 189 -8.71 -1.85 -6.21
N GLN A 190 -8.57 -3.16 -6.46
CA GLN A 190 -8.10 -4.12 -5.45
C GLN A 190 -6.67 -3.85 -4.99
N LEU A 191 -5.76 -3.54 -5.92
CA LEU A 191 -4.37 -3.22 -5.58
C LEU A 191 -4.30 -1.97 -4.69
N LEU A 192 -4.97 -0.89 -5.10
CA LEU A 192 -5.01 0.33 -4.31
C LEU A 192 -5.68 0.11 -2.96
N ALA A 193 -6.75 -0.69 -2.89
CA ALA A 193 -7.39 -1.05 -1.62
C ALA A 193 -6.40 -1.75 -0.67
N ALA A 194 -5.70 -2.77 -1.16
CA ALA A 194 -4.72 -3.52 -0.38
C ALA A 194 -3.59 -2.59 0.14
N LEU A 195 -3.06 -1.73 -0.73
CA LEU A 195 -2.06 -0.73 -0.35
C LEU A 195 -2.59 0.22 0.72
N LEU A 196 -3.79 0.80 0.52
CA LEU A 196 -4.37 1.75 1.48
C LEU A 196 -4.77 1.09 2.79
N GLU A 197 -5.03 -0.22 2.83
CA GLU A 197 -5.39 -0.99 4.04
C GLU A 197 -4.17 -1.52 4.79
N HIS A 198 -3.03 -1.64 4.11
CA HIS A 198 -1.77 -2.16 4.64
C HIS A 198 -1.40 -1.57 6.03
N PRO A 199 -0.89 -2.38 6.98
CA PRO A 199 -0.54 -1.92 8.35
C PRO A 199 0.53 -0.83 8.39
N ALA A 200 1.26 -0.60 7.30
CA ALA A 200 2.21 0.50 7.18
C ALA A 200 1.56 1.88 7.37
N PHE A 201 0.33 2.08 6.89
CA PHE A 201 -0.30 3.41 6.79
C PHE A 201 -1.42 3.65 7.81
N GLY A 202 -1.73 2.68 8.66
CA GLY A 202 -2.74 2.81 9.70
C GLY A 202 -3.22 1.47 10.24
N PRO A 203 -4.07 1.48 11.29
CA PRO A 203 -4.66 0.27 11.85
C PRO A 203 -5.53 -0.42 10.80
N GLY A 204 -5.50 -1.76 10.77
CA GLY A 204 -6.33 -2.56 9.87
C GLY A 204 -7.79 -2.12 9.92
N LEU A 205 -8.35 -1.84 8.76
CA LEU A 205 -9.75 -1.44 8.64
C LEU A 205 -10.64 -2.69 8.64
N PRO A 206 -11.90 -2.60 9.11
CA PRO A 206 -12.82 -3.72 9.05
C PRO A 206 -13.01 -4.19 7.61
N GLU A 207 -13.31 -5.48 7.46
CA GLU A 207 -13.51 -6.16 6.19
C GLU A 207 -14.49 -5.37 5.31
N ARG A 208 -14.16 -5.26 4.02
CA ARG A 208 -14.97 -4.53 3.05
C ARG A 208 -16.29 -5.27 2.88
N THR A 209 -17.37 -4.74 3.47
CA THR A 209 -18.71 -5.22 3.14
C THR A 209 -18.92 -5.05 1.62
N SER A 210 -19.45 -6.09 0.97
CA SER A 210 -19.59 -6.17 -0.49
C SER A 210 -20.45 -5.07 -1.10
N GLU A 211 -21.11 -4.24 -0.29
CA GLU A 211 -21.98 -3.13 -0.68
C GLU A 211 -21.25 -1.95 -1.37
N GLY A 212 -19.92 -1.98 -1.49
CA GLY A 212 -19.13 -0.89 -2.08
C GLY A 212 -18.17 -1.28 -3.20
N SER A 213 -18.15 -2.54 -3.64
CA SER A 213 -17.33 -2.92 -4.80
C SER A 213 -18.02 -2.51 -6.09
N PHE A 214 -17.26 -1.80 -6.92
CA PHE A 214 -17.55 -1.25 -8.25
C PHE A 214 -17.99 -2.32 -9.29
N TYR A 215 -19.11 -2.99 -9.02
CA TYR A 215 -20.01 -3.64 -9.98
C TYR A 215 -21.45 -3.22 -9.68
N GLU A 216 -21.65 -2.00 -9.17
CA GLU A 216 -22.96 -1.36 -9.23
C GLU A 216 -23.14 -0.81 -10.65
N GLY A 217 -23.17 -1.74 -11.61
CA GLY A 217 -23.79 -1.49 -12.90
C GLY A 217 -25.20 -1.01 -12.61
N THR A 218 -25.64 -0.02 -13.38
CA THR A 218 -26.97 0.58 -13.34
C THR A 218 -28.07 -0.46 -13.15
N ALA A 219 -28.34 -0.84 -11.90
CA ALA A 219 -29.59 -1.42 -11.50
C ALA A 219 -30.55 -0.24 -11.47
N SER A 220 -30.92 0.22 -12.67
CA SER A 220 -32.21 0.83 -12.89
C SER A 220 -33.17 -0.02 -12.10
N ARG A 221 -33.76 0.56 -11.04
CA ARG A 221 -34.86 -0.04 -10.29
C ARG A 221 -35.72 -0.74 -11.33
N GLU A 222 -35.82 -2.06 -11.26
CA GLU A 222 -36.64 -2.86 -12.16
C GLU A 222 -38.09 -2.41 -11.94
N THR A 223 -38.50 -1.33 -12.62
CA THR A 223 -39.90 -1.05 -12.85
C THR A 223 -40.35 -2.13 -13.82
N PRO A 224 -41.27 -3.03 -13.42
CA PRO A 224 -41.79 -4.02 -14.34
C PRO A 224 -42.46 -3.28 -15.49
N VAL A 225 -41.86 -3.37 -16.68
CA VAL A 225 -42.49 -2.89 -17.91
C VAL A 225 -43.53 -3.94 -18.29
N ARG A 226 -44.80 -3.64 -18.00
CA ARG A 226 -45.94 -4.44 -18.45
C ARG A 226 -46.08 -4.28 -19.96
N PHE A 227 -45.62 -5.27 -20.71
CA PHE A 227 -45.77 -5.31 -22.16
C PHE A 227 -47.06 -6.07 -22.49
N GLU A 228 -48.15 -5.35 -22.77
CA GLU A 228 -49.38 -5.96 -23.30
C GLU A 228 -49.25 -6.09 -24.82
N MET A 229 -49.04 -7.32 -25.28
CA MET A 229 -49.19 -7.65 -26.70
C MET A 229 -50.62 -8.13 -26.94
N PRO A 230 -51.38 -7.53 -27.88
CA PRO A 230 -52.69 -8.04 -28.24
C PRO A 230 -52.51 -9.27 -29.13
N THR A 231 -52.70 -10.46 -28.56
CA THR A 231 -52.95 -11.68 -29.33
C THR A 231 -54.44 -12.00 -29.36
N VAL A 232 -54.94 -12.33 -30.55
CA VAL A 232 -56.31 -12.79 -30.77
C VAL A 232 -56.50 -14.12 -30.03
N GLY A 233 -57.26 -14.10 -28.93
CA GLY A 233 -57.75 -15.30 -28.25
C GLY A 233 -56.91 -15.83 -27.09
N GLY A 234 -56.96 -15.16 -25.93
CA GLY A 234 -56.65 -15.76 -24.62
C GLY A 234 -55.27 -15.45 -24.03
N VAL A 235 -55.22 -15.28 -22.71
CA VAL A 235 -54.05 -14.89 -21.90
C VAL A 235 -53.30 -16.14 -21.42
N LEU A 236 -51.99 -16.21 -21.64
CA LEU A 236 -51.09 -17.17 -20.99
C LEU A 236 -50.15 -16.41 -20.05
N ASP A 237 -50.16 -16.76 -18.77
CA ASP A 237 -49.27 -16.18 -17.75
C ASP A 237 -47.96 -16.98 -17.72
N VAL A 238 -46.84 -16.36 -18.10
CA VAL A 238 -45.52 -16.99 -18.04
C VAL A 238 -44.56 -16.08 -17.26
N ALA A 239 -44.32 -16.44 -16.00
CA ALA A 239 -43.27 -15.85 -15.18
C ALA A 239 -41.95 -16.60 -15.43
N VAL A 240 -40.98 -15.97 -16.10
CA VAL A 240 -39.63 -16.51 -16.26
C VAL A 240 -38.72 -15.93 -15.18
N ARG A 241 -38.13 -16.80 -14.34
CA ARG A 241 -37.02 -16.48 -13.42
C ARG A 241 -35.72 -16.95 -14.05
N PHE A 242 -34.84 -16.03 -14.44
CA PHE A 242 -33.47 -16.38 -14.80
C PHE A 242 -32.59 -16.40 -13.55
N GLY A 243 -32.28 -17.60 -13.06
CA GLY A 243 -31.29 -17.83 -12.01
C GLY A 243 -30.32 -18.94 -12.39
N LYS A 244 -29.02 -18.65 -12.27
CA LYS A 244 -27.84 -19.54 -12.20
C LYS A 244 -27.71 -20.68 -13.24
N PHE A 245 -26.81 -20.54 -14.21
CA PHE A 245 -25.97 -21.58 -14.88
C PHE A 245 -25.18 -20.87 -16.01
N GLY A 246 -23.91 -21.07 -16.36
CA GLY A 246 -22.76 -21.81 -15.83
C GLY A 246 -21.48 -21.14 -16.41
N VAL A 247 -20.38 -21.03 -15.68
CA VAL A 247 -19.23 -21.97 -15.75
C VAL A 247 -19.44 -23.11 -16.75
N LEU A 248 -18.91 -22.95 -17.98
CA LEU A 248 -18.36 -24.01 -18.87
C LEU A 248 -18.13 -23.40 -20.26
N PHE A 249 -16.95 -22.81 -20.47
CA PHE A 249 -16.43 -22.49 -21.81
C PHE A 249 -15.00 -23.01 -21.87
N ALA A 250 -14.85 -24.33 -22.00
CA ALA A 250 -13.58 -24.99 -22.33
C ALA A 250 -13.84 -26.46 -22.74
N GLN A 251 -13.97 -26.68 -24.05
CA GLN A 251 -13.67 -27.90 -24.83
C GLN A 251 -14.71 -28.10 -25.94
N GLU A 252 -14.50 -27.43 -27.08
CA GLU A 252 -14.95 -27.94 -28.39
C GLU A 252 -14.05 -27.33 -29.48
N LEU A 253 -12.75 -27.63 -29.38
CA LEU A 253 -11.75 -27.43 -30.42
C LEU A 253 -10.81 -28.63 -30.37
N MET A 254 -11.32 -29.79 -30.81
CA MET A 254 -10.59 -30.92 -31.39
C MET A 254 -11.58 -32.05 -31.71
N LYS A 255 -12.24 -31.96 -32.88
CA LYS A 255 -12.46 -33.03 -33.87
C LYS A 255 -13.37 -32.54 -35.00
#